data_AF-A0AAX2CEC6-F1
#
_entry.id   AF-A0AAX2CEC6-F1
#
_cell.length_a   1.000
_cell.length_b   1.000
_cell.length_c   1.000
_cell.angle_alpha   90.00
_cell.angle_beta   90.00
_cell.angle_gamma   90.00
#
_symmetry.space_group_name_H-M   'P 1'
#
loop_
_entity.id
_entity.type
_entity.pdbx_description
1 polymer ?
#
loop_
_entity_poly.entity_id
_entity_poly.type
_entity_poly.pdbx_seq_one_letter_code
_entity_poly.pdbx_strand_id
1 'polypeptide(L)' 'MMTKEEFMRKQRQECPFFVIEEAEGDCMTPISLYRRMKGDKKFLLESSQLHQDKGRYSYLGGKAIEDK' A
#
# COMPACT_ATOMS: atom_id res chain seq x y z
N MET A 1 -0.09 -15.13 1.12
CA MET A 1 0.43 -14.31 2.23
C MET A 1 1.78 -14.87 2.64
N MET A 2 2.77 -14.00 2.88
CA MET A 2 4.11 -14.42 3.34
C MET A 2 4.02 -15.11 4.71
N THR A 3 4.72 -16.22 4.90
CA THR A 3 4.74 -16.89 6.20
C THR A 3 5.68 -16.17 7.18
N LYS A 4 5.49 -16.41 8.48
CA LYS A 4 6.37 -15.87 9.52
C LYS A 4 7.83 -16.32 9.32
N GLU A 5 8.03 -17.56 8.91
CA GLU A 5 9.37 -18.12 8.66
C GLU A 5 10.06 -17.45 7.46
N GLU A 6 9.31 -17.23 6.37
CA GLU A 6 9.79 -16.50 5.19
C GLU A 6 10.16 -15.05 5.53
N PHE A 7 9.35 -14.37 6.34
CA PHE A 7 9.64 -13.03 6.84
C PHE A 7 10.96 -12.99 7.61
N MET A 8 11.14 -13.87 8.60
CA MET A 8 12.36 -13.93 9.41
C MET A 8 13.60 -14.27 8.57
N ARG A 9 13.43 -15.03 7.47
CA ARG A 9 14.51 -15.29 6.52
C ARG A 9 14.89 -14.03 5.74
N LYS A 10 13.92 -13.27 5.22
CA LYS A 10 14.18 -12.03 4.46
C LYS A 10 14.72 -10.90 5.32
N GLN A 11 14.26 -10.77 6.57
CA GLN A 11 14.76 -9.77 7.51
C GLN A 11 16.28 -9.88 7.76
N ARG A 12 16.83 -11.10 7.70
CA ARG A 12 18.28 -11.35 7.85
C ARG A 12 19.13 -10.91 6.65
N GLN A 13 18.52 -10.53 5.53
CA GLN A 13 19.21 -10.20 4.29
C GLN A 13 19.60 -8.71 4.17
N GLU A 14 19.34 -7.90 5.22
CA GLU A 14 19.67 -6.46 5.32
C GLU A 14 19.23 -5.60 4.12
N CYS A 15 18.30 -6.10 3.30
CA CYS A 15 17.70 -5.37 2.20
C CYS A 15 16.20 -5.13 2.49
N PRO A 16 15.67 -3.94 2.16
CA PRO A 16 14.23 -3.68 2.28
C PRO A 16 13.43 -4.68 1.44
N PHE A 17 12.31 -5.16 1.99
CA PHE A 17 11.39 -6.05 1.29
C PHE A 17 9.94 -5.71 1.60
N PHE A 18 9.05 -6.02 0.66
CA PHE A 18 7.61 -5.82 0.84
C PHE A 18 6.95 -7.06 1.45
N VAL A 19 6.05 -6.82 2.41
CA VAL A 19 5.05 -7.78 2.85
C VAL A 19 3.74 -7.40 2.19
N ILE A 20 3.23 -8.27 1.32
CA ILE A 20 2.04 -8.01 0.51
C ILE A 20 0.93 -8.97 0.92
N GLU A 21 -0.25 -8.41 1.11
CA GLU A 21 -1.51 -9.12 1.26
C GLU A 21 -2.50 -8.58 0.22
N GLU A 22 -3.22 -9.49 -0.41
CA GLU A 22 -4.25 -9.18 -1.39
C GLU A 22 -5.60 -9.52 -0.79
N ALA A 23 -6.57 -8.62 -0.96
CA ALA A 23 -7.92 -8.76 -0.45
C ALA A 23 -8.93 -8.26 -1.50
N GLU A 24 -10.16 -8.76 -1.43
CA GLU A 24 -11.26 -8.34 -2.29
C GLU A 24 -11.68 -6.89 -1.98
N GLY A 25 -11.85 -6.08 -3.02
CA GLY A 25 -12.00 -4.63 -2.92
C GLY A 25 -13.25 -4.07 -3.60
N ASP A 26 -14.16 -4.91 -4.10
CA ASP A 26 -15.26 -4.53 -4.99
C ASP A 26 -16.22 -3.48 -4.36
N CYS A 27 -16.40 -3.54 -3.04
CA CYS A 27 -17.24 -2.61 -2.29
C CYS A 27 -16.48 -1.34 -1.81
N MET A 28 -15.21 -1.19 -2.18
CA MET A 28 -14.31 -0.16 -1.66
C MET A 28 -13.82 0.75 -2.78
N THR A 29 -13.93 2.06 -2.56
CA THR A 29 -13.30 3.07 -3.42
C THR A 29 -12.03 3.63 -2.77
N PRO A 30 -11.03 4.09 -3.52
CA PRO A 30 -9.81 4.66 -2.95
C PRO A 30 -10.10 5.78 -1.94
N ILE A 31 -11.02 6.71 -2.25
CA ILE A 31 -11.42 7.77 -1.32
C ILE A 31 -12.09 7.24 -0.04
N SER A 32 -12.89 6.16 -0.12
CA SER A 32 -13.52 5.55 1.05
C SER A 32 -12.48 4.91 1.98
N LEU A 33 -11.45 4.26 1.43
CA LEU A 33 -10.32 3.72 2.18
C LEU A 33 -9.52 4.83 2.85
N TYR A 34 -9.19 5.89 2.11
CA TYR A 34 -8.45 7.03 2.63
C TYR A 34 -9.14 7.70 3.82
N ARG A 35 -10.47 7.83 3.77
CA ARG A 35 -11.26 8.39 4.88
C ARG A 35 -11.25 7.49 6.12
N ARG A 36 -11.23 6.17 5.96
CA ARG A 36 -11.18 5.20 7.08
C ARG A 36 -9.80 5.09 7.73
N MET A 37 -8.71 5.39 7.00
CA MET A 37 -7.34 5.36 7.54
C MET A 37 -7.15 6.39 8.66
N LYS A 38 -6.50 5.98 9.75
CA LYS A 38 -6.14 6.83 10.89
C LYS A 38 -4.69 7.34 10.76
N GLY A 39 -4.39 8.45 11.43
CA GLY A 39 -3.05 9.02 11.52
C GLY A 39 -2.82 10.22 10.60
N ASP A 40 -1.77 10.97 10.94
CA ASP A 40 -1.36 12.18 10.24
C ASP A 40 -0.41 11.86 9.07
N LYS A 41 -0.22 12.84 8.18
CA LYS A 41 0.62 12.73 6.96
C LYS A 41 0.19 11.61 5.99
N LYS A 42 -1.07 11.17 6.06
CA LYS A 42 -1.64 10.25 5.06
C LYS A 42 -1.86 10.96 3.72
N PHE A 43 -1.75 10.22 2.63
CA PHE A 43 -1.99 10.74 1.28
C PHE A 43 -2.78 9.76 0.41
N LEU A 44 -3.40 10.29 -0.63
CA LEU A 44 -4.10 9.54 -1.68
C LEU A 44 -3.63 10.09 -3.03
N LEU A 45 -3.09 9.22 -3.90
CA LEU A 45 -2.69 9.53 -5.27
C LEU A 45 -3.58 8.73 -6.22
N GLU A 46 -4.36 9.43 -7.05
CA GLU A 46 -5.26 8.80 -8.03
C GLU A 46 -4.80 9.11 -9.46
N SER A 47 -4.88 8.11 -10.34
CA SER A 47 -4.64 8.28 -11.77
C SER A 47 -5.79 9.04 -12.45
N SER A 48 -5.50 10.01 -13.33
CA SER A 48 -6.50 10.67 -14.16
C SER A 48 -6.83 9.87 -15.45
N GLN A 49 -8.04 10.05 -15.98
CA GLN A 49 -8.68 9.18 -16.97
C GLN A 49 -8.08 9.15 -18.39
N LEU A 50 -6.96 9.83 -18.67
CA LEU A 50 -6.55 10.13 -20.05
C LEU A 50 -5.55 9.17 -20.70
N HIS A 51 -5.21 8.03 -20.09
CA HIS A 51 -4.46 6.98 -20.79
C HIS A 51 -5.25 5.67 -20.78
N GLN A 52 -5.96 5.46 -21.88
CA GLN A 52 -6.48 4.17 -22.30
C GLN A 52 -5.30 3.20 -22.39
N ASP A 53 -5.31 2.17 -21.54
CA ASP A 53 -4.94 0.78 -21.88
C ASP A 53 -4.07 0.01 -20.89
N LYS A 54 -3.52 0.60 -19.80
CA LYS A 54 -2.82 -0.22 -18.77
C LYS A 54 -2.99 0.32 -17.34
N GLY A 55 -3.74 -0.44 -16.52
CA GLY A 55 -3.72 -0.44 -15.05
C GLY A 55 -3.98 0.89 -14.35
N ARG A 56 -5.25 1.22 -14.09
CA ARG A 56 -5.60 2.34 -13.19
C ARG A 56 -5.37 1.90 -11.74
N TYR A 57 -4.33 2.43 -11.11
CA TYR A 57 -4.05 2.22 -9.70
C TYR A 57 -4.26 3.51 -8.92
N SER A 58 -4.72 3.38 -7.69
CA SER A 58 -4.68 4.45 -6.71
C SER A 58 -3.76 4.01 -5.57
N TYR A 59 -2.90 4.92 -5.13
CA TYR A 59 -1.96 4.65 -4.04
C TYR A 59 -2.42 5.41 -2.79
N LEU A 60 -2.48 4.70 -1.68
CA LEU A 60 -2.74 5.27 -0.36
C LEU A 60 -1.48 5.10 0.50
N GLY A 61 -1.04 6.17 1.13
CA GLY A 61 0.07 6.14 2.08
C GLY A 61 -0.39 6.53 3.48
N GLY A 62 0.07 5.78 4.48
CA GLY A 62 -0.08 6.11 5.89
C GLY A 62 1.12 6.88 6.44
N LYS A 63 1.13 7.15 7.75
CA LYS A 63 2.21 7.84 8.47
C LYS A 63 3.59 7.30 8.05
N ALA A 64 4.37 8.13 7.38
CA ALA A 64 5.79 7.87 7.15
C ALA A 64 6.54 7.91 8.48
N ILE A 65 7.39 6.92 8.73
CA ILE A 65 8.39 7.00 9.79
C ILE A 65 9.57 7.73 9.17
N GLU A 66 9.89 8.91 9.69
CA GLU A 66 11.07 9.66 9.27
C GLU A 66 12.30 8.99 9.91
N ASP A 67 13.29 8.63 9.10
CA ASP A 67 14.61 8.29 9.60
C ASP A 67 15.20 9.55 10.25
N LYS A 68 15.55 9.44 11.53
CA LYS A 68 16.27 10.49 12.28
C LYS A 68 17.77 10.31 12.14
#